data_AF-A0A956NR59-F1
#
_entry.id   AF-A0A956NR59-F1
#
_cell.length_a   1.000
_cell.length_b   1.000
_cell.length_c   1.000
_cell.angle_alpha   90.00
_cell.angle_beta   90.00
_cell.angle_gamma   90.00
#
_symmetry.space_group_name_H-M   'P 1'
#
loop_
_entity.id
_entity.type
_entity.pdbx_description
1 polymer ?
#
loop_
_entity_poly.entity_id
_entity_poly.type
_entity_poly.pdbx_seq_one_letter_code
_entity_poly.pdbx_strand_id
1 'polypeptide(L)'
;MPPADSPDSAPRLARFAWFTVAANLLVILWGAFVRASGSGAGCGNHWPLCNGEVVPPSPTLATVIEFTHRLTSGVALLLVVALVVGARRALPRGHRVRAAAWVCLGVMILEALIGAGLVRFELVADNASMARALTLGAHLLNTLVLLAALVLTALWAGGAPPLRWREAGRSRWLLGLGTVGLILVGMTGAIASLGDTLFPARTLAEGLAQDLDPTSHLLLRLRVLHPTFAVAAGVLVLWIGMAAARWRVEAAAAGRRVAGLVLVQWAVGLTALALLVPVPLQLTHLLVADLLWMAWVVLLARLLGAQSGSASRTSEATARAASMSNTVPADSSR
;
A
#
# COMPACT_ATOMS: atom_id res chain seq x y z
N MET A 1 17.21 19.88 -22.49
CA MET A 1 16.90 18.85 -21.47
C MET A 1 18.22 18.54 -20.76
N PRO A 2 18.34 18.64 -19.42
CA PRO A 2 19.64 18.50 -18.77
C PRO A 2 20.20 17.08 -18.94
N PRO A 3 21.52 16.91 -19.04
CA PRO A 3 22.16 15.59 -19.17
C PRO A 3 21.89 14.72 -17.94
N ALA A 4 21.95 13.39 -18.14
CA ALA A 4 21.68 12.36 -17.12
C ALA A 4 22.55 12.49 -15.84
N ASP A 5 23.63 13.28 -15.91
CA ASP A 5 24.60 13.46 -14.84
C ASP A 5 24.43 14.77 -14.06
N SER A 6 23.33 15.50 -14.24
CA SER A 6 23.09 16.70 -13.41
C SER A 6 22.81 16.28 -11.94
N PRO A 7 23.47 16.90 -10.95
CA PRO A 7 23.35 16.52 -9.53
C PRO A 7 21.92 16.62 -8.97
N ASP A 8 21.01 17.27 -9.69
CA ASP A 8 19.61 17.49 -9.33
C ASP A 8 18.65 16.36 -9.74
N SER A 9 19.09 15.40 -10.56
CA SER A 9 18.20 14.44 -11.23
C SER A 9 17.51 13.46 -10.26
N ALA A 10 18.25 12.94 -9.28
CA ALA A 10 17.73 11.99 -8.30
C ALA A 10 16.74 12.62 -7.29
N PRO A 11 17.02 13.80 -6.68
CA PRO A 11 16.04 14.49 -5.83
C PRO A 11 14.75 14.90 -6.54
N ARG A 12 14.81 15.21 -7.84
CA ARG A 12 13.60 15.50 -8.66
C ARG A 12 12.76 14.24 -8.89
N LEU A 13 13.40 13.12 -9.21
CA LEU A 13 12.72 11.83 -9.39
C LEU A 13 12.06 11.36 -8.09
N ALA A 14 12.73 11.52 -6.94
CA ALA A 14 12.16 11.17 -5.65
C ALA A 14 10.90 11.99 -5.32
N ARG A 15 10.93 13.30 -5.57
CA ARG A 15 9.76 14.19 -5.41
C ARG A 15 8.61 13.78 -6.33
N PHE A 16 8.90 13.46 -7.60
CA PHE A 16 7.89 12.99 -8.54
C PHE A 16 7.29 11.64 -8.13
N ALA A 17 8.10 10.72 -7.58
CA ALA A 17 7.61 9.46 -7.06
C ALA A 17 6.67 9.65 -5.85
N TRP A 18 6.99 10.55 -4.92
CA TRP A 18 6.09 10.90 -3.81
C TRP A 18 4.81 11.60 -4.28
N PHE A 19 4.89 12.45 -5.30
CA PHE A 19 3.70 13.01 -5.95
C PHE A 19 2.83 11.91 -6.55
N THR A 20 3.44 10.91 -7.19
CA THR A 20 2.72 9.75 -7.77
C THR A 20 2.02 8.93 -6.68
N VAL A 21 2.68 8.72 -5.52
CA VAL A 21 2.06 8.09 -4.33
C VAL A 21 0.82 8.87 -3.90
N ALA A 22 0.94 10.20 -3.73
CA ALA A 22 -0.17 11.03 -3.28
C ALA A 22 -1.34 11.04 -4.29
N ALA A 23 -1.05 11.11 -5.59
CA ALA A 23 -2.08 11.03 -6.63
C ALA A 23 -2.83 9.68 -6.59
N ASN A 24 -2.12 8.57 -6.41
CA ASN A 24 -2.75 7.25 -6.28
C ASN A 24 -3.61 7.14 -5.02
N LEU A 25 -3.18 7.73 -3.90
CA LEU A 25 -3.98 7.78 -2.68
C LEU A 25 -5.34 8.46 -2.92
N LEU A 26 -5.37 9.57 -3.67
CA LEU A 26 -6.63 10.24 -4.02
C LEU A 26 -7.53 9.37 -4.92
N VAL A 27 -6.94 8.64 -5.87
CA VAL A 27 -7.68 7.71 -6.73
C VAL A 27 -8.32 6.58 -5.91
N ILE A 28 -7.60 6.05 -4.92
CA ILE A 28 -8.08 5.00 -4.02
C ILE A 28 -9.30 5.47 -3.22
N LEU A 29 -9.22 6.67 -2.62
CA LEU A 29 -10.33 7.26 -1.89
C LEU A 29 -11.54 7.50 -2.79
N TRP A 30 -11.32 8.00 -4.01
CA TRP A 30 -12.40 8.20 -4.97
C TRP A 30 -13.03 6.87 -5.42
N GLY A 31 -12.24 5.82 -5.62
CA GLY A 31 -12.76 4.48 -5.91
C GLY A 31 -13.61 3.90 -4.77
N ALA A 32 -13.21 4.12 -3.52
CA ALA A 32 -14.03 3.76 -2.37
C ALA A 32 -15.34 4.57 -2.30
N PHE A 33 -15.30 5.85 -2.68
CA PHE A 33 -16.49 6.67 -2.79
C PHE A 33 -17.44 6.16 -3.87
N VAL A 34 -16.95 5.77 -5.06
CA VAL A 34 -17.77 5.16 -6.13
C VAL A 34 -18.57 3.95 -5.61
N ARG A 35 -17.95 3.09 -4.79
CA ARG A 35 -18.66 1.97 -4.16
C ARG A 35 -19.68 2.45 -3.14
N ALA A 36 -19.26 3.31 -2.21
CA ALA A 36 -20.09 3.76 -1.10
C ALA A 36 -21.29 4.61 -1.55
N SER A 37 -21.19 5.30 -2.70
CA SER A 37 -22.28 6.06 -3.33
C SER A 37 -23.18 5.22 -4.24
N GLY A 38 -22.96 3.91 -4.34
CA GLY A 38 -23.70 3.01 -5.24
C GLY A 38 -23.44 3.27 -6.73
N SER A 39 -22.42 4.07 -7.08
CA SER A 39 -22.19 4.54 -8.45
C SER A 39 -21.33 3.61 -9.31
N GLY A 40 -20.98 2.42 -8.83
CA GLY A 40 -20.07 1.49 -9.52
C GLY A 40 -20.57 0.92 -10.85
N ALA A 41 -21.82 1.21 -11.25
CA ALA A 41 -22.41 0.84 -12.54
C ALA A 41 -22.89 2.07 -13.35
N GLY A 42 -22.43 3.28 -13.01
CA GLY A 42 -22.80 4.53 -13.71
C GLY A 42 -22.39 4.58 -15.18
N CYS A 43 -21.42 3.78 -15.61
CA CYS A 43 -20.98 3.61 -17.00
C CYS A 43 -21.45 2.29 -17.65
N GLY A 44 -22.38 1.58 -17.00
CA GLY A 44 -22.81 0.24 -17.37
C GLY A 44 -21.65 -0.76 -17.32
N ASN A 45 -21.76 -1.86 -18.09
CA ASN A 45 -20.69 -2.86 -18.19
C ASN A 45 -19.63 -2.52 -19.25
N HIS A 46 -19.59 -1.28 -19.75
CA HIS A 46 -18.62 -0.87 -20.77
C HIS A 46 -17.27 -0.54 -20.14
N TRP A 47 -16.20 -1.00 -20.76
CA TRP A 47 -14.82 -0.63 -20.42
C TRP A 47 -13.94 -0.86 -21.65
N PRO A 48 -13.04 0.07 -22.05
CA PRO A 48 -12.64 1.28 -21.32
C PRO A 48 -13.61 2.47 -21.47
N LEU A 49 -14.49 2.46 -22.48
CA LEU A 49 -15.50 3.49 -22.72
C LEU A 49 -16.58 3.49 -21.63
N CYS A 50 -17.28 4.61 -21.47
CA CYS A 50 -18.41 4.77 -20.55
C CYS A 50 -19.69 4.83 -21.37
N ASN A 51 -20.58 3.84 -21.24
CA ASN A 51 -21.78 3.71 -22.08
C ASN A 51 -21.49 3.75 -23.61
N GLY A 52 -20.35 3.22 -24.05
CA GLY A 52 -19.93 3.22 -25.45
C GLY A 52 -19.30 4.53 -25.93
N GLU A 53 -19.16 5.53 -25.05
CA GLU A 53 -18.64 6.85 -25.40
C GLU A 53 -17.38 7.20 -24.60
N VAL A 54 -16.55 8.10 -25.15
CA VAL A 54 -15.33 8.60 -24.48
C VAL A 54 -15.68 9.64 -23.42
N VAL A 55 -16.63 10.54 -23.73
CA VAL A 55 -17.18 11.54 -22.80
C VAL A 55 -18.70 11.48 -22.95
N PRO A 56 -19.44 11.04 -21.91
CA PRO A 56 -20.90 10.97 -22.00
C PRO A 56 -21.52 12.38 -22.13
N PRO A 57 -22.42 12.64 -23.10
CA PRO A 57 -22.98 13.96 -23.38
C PRO A 57 -24.06 14.37 -22.37
N SER A 58 -24.75 13.41 -21.75
CA SER A 58 -25.79 13.64 -20.75
C SER A 58 -25.61 12.70 -19.53
N PRO A 59 -24.55 12.89 -18.72
CA PRO A 59 -24.23 11.97 -17.65
C PRO A 59 -25.16 12.13 -16.45
N THR A 60 -25.59 11.01 -15.86
CA THR A 60 -26.19 11.01 -14.52
C THR A 60 -25.11 11.30 -13.46
N LEU A 61 -25.50 11.61 -12.22
CA LEU A 61 -24.53 11.78 -11.13
C LEU A 61 -23.66 10.52 -10.92
N ALA A 62 -24.26 9.32 -10.99
CA ALA A 62 -23.52 8.07 -10.89
C ALA A 62 -22.51 7.91 -12.03
N THR A 63 -22.89 8.28 -13.26
CA THR A 63 -22.00 8.31 -14.43
C THR A 63 -20.83 9.27 -14.21
N VAL A 64 -21.06 10.49 -13.70
CA VAL A 64 -19.99 11.44 -13.39
C VAL A 64 -19.03 10.88 -12.36
N ILE A 65 -19.53 10.26 -11.29
CA ILE A 65 -18.72 9.69 -10.21
C ILE A 65 -17.82 8.57 -10.74
N GLU A 66 -18.38 7.60 -11.47
CA GLU A 66 -17.62 6.47 -12.03
C GLU A 66 -16.64 6.94 -13.12
N PHE A 67 -17.07 7.80 -14.03
CA PHE A 67 -16.23 8.34 -15.09
C PHE A 67 -15.02 9.10 -14.53
N THR A 68 -15.23 9.91 -13.47
CA THR A 68 -14.14 10.61 -12.78
C THR A 68 -13.11 9.65 -12.22
N HIS A 69 -13.55 8.52 -11.66
CA HIS A 69 -12.64 7.47 -11.20
C HIS A 69 -11.80 6.89 -12.34
N ARG A 70 -12.44 6.56 -13.46
CA ARG A 70 -11.76 6.02 -14.64
C ARG A 70 -10.74 7.00 -15.21
N LEU A 71 -11.12 8.27 -15.33
CA LEU A 71 -10.25 9.34 -15.83
C LEU A 71 -9.03 9.54 -14.94
N THR A 72 -9.25 9.68 -13.62
CA THR A 72 -8.16 9.87 -12.66
C THR A 72 -7.25 8.63 -12.56
N SER A 73 -7.79 7.42 -12.73
CA SER A 73 -7.00 6.18 -12.82
C SER A 73 -6.14 6.13 -14.09
N GLY A 74 -6.68 6.59 -15.23
CA GLY A 74 -5.90 6.77 -16.46
C GLY A 74 -4.75 7.76 -16.29
N VAL A 75 -5.00 8.89 -15.62
CA VAL A 75 -3.95 9.86 -15.26
C VAL A 75 -2.91 9.22 -14.34
N ALA A 76 -3.32 8.45 -13.33
CA ALA A 76 -2.40 7.76 -12.44
C ALA A 76 -1.51 6.75 -13.19
N LEU A 77 -2.06 6.01 -14.17
CA LEU A 77 -1.28 5.15 -15.06
C LEU A 77 -0.24 5.96 -15.84
N LEU A 78 -0.61 7.12 -16.41
CA LEU A 78 0.34 8.00 -17.11
C LEU A 78 1.45 8.52 -16.18
N LEU A 79 1.14 8.83 -14.92
CA LEU A 79 2.15 9.20 -13.92
C LEU A 79 3.14 8.06 -13.65
N VAL A 80 2.65 6.81 -13.56
CA VAL A 80 3.52 5.63 -13.40
C VAL A 80 4.37 5.38 -14.65
N VAL A 81 3.83 5.56 -15.86
CA VAL A 81 4.61 5.51 -17.11
C VAL A 81 5.69 6.60 -17.12
N ALA A 82 5.34 7.83 -16.74
CA ALA A 82 6.30 8.92 -16.60
C ALA A 82 7.38 8.62 -15.55
N LEU A 83 7.04 7.90 -14.47
CA LEU A 83 8.00 7.45 -13.45
C LEU A 83 9.00 6.43 -14.04
N VAL A 84 8.53 5.47 -14.85
CA VAL A 84 9.40 4.52 -15.56
C VAL A 84 10.34 5.25 -16.52
N VAL A 85 9.81 6.16 -17.34
CA VAL A 85 10.59 6.93 -18.31
C VAL A 85 11.61 7.83 -17.58
N GLY A 86 11.19 8.51 -16.52
CA GLY A 86 12.04 9.34 -15.67
C GLY A 86 13.17 8.54 -15.04
N ALA A 87 12.87 7.39 -14.43
CA ALA A 87 13.87 6.50 -13.85
C ALA A 87 14.86 5.97 -14.89
N ARG A 88 14.41 5.65 -16.12
CA ARG A 88 15.30 5.19 -17.19
C ARG A 88 16.25 6.27 -17.71
N ARG A 89 15.81 7.54 -17.70
CA ARG A 89 16.60 8.68 -18.18
C ARG A 89 17.55 9.22 -17.12
N ALA A 90 17.12 9.25 -15.87
CA ALA A 90 17.89 9.84 -14.76
C ALA A 90 18.86 8.88 -14.08
N LEU A 91 18.75 7.56 -14.30
CA LEU A 91 19.52 6.56 -13.55
C LEU A 91 20.17 5.52 -14.48
N PRO A 92 21.39 5.04 -14.15
CA PRO A 92 22.11 4.06 -14.95
C PRO A 92 21.36 2.73 -15.07
N ARG A 93 21.68 1.95 -16.11
CA ARG A 93 21.14 0.59 -16.27
C ARG A 93 21.53 -0.25 -15.03
N GLY A 94 20.62 -1.12 -14.58
CA GLY A 94 20.80 -1.91 -13.35
C GLY A 94 20.44 -1.18 -12.05
N HIS A 95 20.16 0.13 -12.08
CA HIS A 95 19.71 0.84 -10.88
C HIS A 95 18.35 0.33 -10.39
N ARG A 96 18.24 -0.02 -9.09
CA ARG A 96 17.05 -0.67 -8.51
C ARG A 96 15.74 0.09 -8.72
N VAL A 97 15.78 1.42 -8.71
CA VAL A 97 14.60 2.28 -8.93
C VAL A 97 14.00 2.04 -10.32
N ARG A 98 14.81 1.69 -11.33
CA ARG A 98 14.30 1.34 -12.66
C ARG A 98 13.49 0.05 -12.62
N ALA A 99 13.99 -0.97 -11.92
CA ALA A 99 13.26 -2.22 -11.75
C ALA A 99 11.97 -2.00 -10.92
N ALA A 100 12.06 -1.22 -9.84
CA ALA A 100 10.92 -0.87 -8.99
C ALA A 100 9.83 -0.11 -9.76
N ALA A 101 10.20 0.84 -10.63
CA ALA A 101 9.26 1.57 -11.47
C ALA A 101 8.54 0.63 -12.47
N TRP A 102 9.23 -0.36 -13.04
CA TRP A 102 8.59 -1.38 -13.89
C TRP A 102 7.64 -2.28 -13.11
N VAL A 103 7.99 -2.64 -11.87
CA VAL A 103 7.06 -3.36 -10.97
C VAL A 103 5.81 -2.50 -10.71
N CYS A 104 5.97 -1.20 -10.41
CA CYS A 104 4.82 -0.30 -10.24
C CYS A 104 3.92 -0.29 -11.49
N LEU A 105 4.50 -0.25 -12.69
CA LEU A 105 3.72 -0.29 -13.93
C LEU A 105 2.98 -1.62 -14.10
N GLY A 106 3.64 -2.75 -13.86
CA GLY A 106 3.00 -4.07 -13.95
C GLY A 106 1.84 -4.22 -12.97
N VAL A 107 2.04 -3.80 -11.71
CA VAL A 107 1.00 -3.86 -10.67
C VAL A 107 -0.14 -2.87 -10.96
N MET A 108 0.15 -1.69 -11.51
CA MET A 108 -0.86 -0.72 -11.97
C MET A 108 -1.72 -1.28 -13.12
N ILE A 109 -1.10 -1.97 -14.08
CA ILE A 109 -1.86 -2.63 -15.15
C ILE A 109 -2.76 -3.72 -14.57
N LEU A 110 -2.26 -4.53 -13.64
CA LEU A 110 -3.06 -5.54 -12.95
C LEU A 110 -4.22 -4.89 -12.16
N GLU A 111 -3.98 -3.76 -11.50
CA GLU A 111 -5.02 -3.00 -10.79
C GLU A 111 -6.15 -2.60 -11.73
N ALA A 112 -5.79 -2.00 -12.87
CA ALA A 112 -6.74 -1.57 -13.89
C ALA A 112 -7.53 -2.74 -14.46
N LEU A 113 -6.89 -3.90 -14.66
CA LEU A 113 -7.55 -5.11 -15.16
C LEU A 113 -8.52 -5.72 -14.14
N ILE A 114 -8.17 -5.75 -12.85
CA ILE A 114 -9.09 -6.21 -11.79
C ILE A 114 -10.29 -5.25 -11.70
N GLY A 115 -10.05 -3.94 -11.74
CA GLY A 115 -11.11 -2.92 -11.76
C GLY A 115 -12.02 -3.02 -12.99
N ALA A 116 -11.44 -3.24 -14.16
CA ALA A 116 -12.19 -3.52 -15.39
C ALA A 116 -13.05 -4.78 -15.24
N GLY A 117 -12.50 -5.83 -14.64
CA GLY A 117 -13.21 -7.08 -14.35
C GLY A 117 -14.44 -6.86 -13.45
N LEU A 118 -14.34 -6.03 -12.40
CA LEU A 118 -15.48 -5.71 -11.53
C LEU A 118 -16.67 -5.17 -12.35
N VAL A 119 -16.40 -4.24 -13.25
CA VAL A 119 -17.46 -3.65 -14.10
C VAL A 119 -17.91 -4.62 -15.18
N ARG A 120 -16.97 -5.30 -15.85
CA ARG A 120 -17.28 -6.11 -17.03
C ARG A 120 -18.03 -7.41 -16.71
N PHE A 121 -17.83 -7.93 -15.50
CA PHE A 121 -18.56 -9.07 -14.96
C PHE A 121 -19.73 -8.64 -14.05
N GLU A 122 -20.09 -7.35 -14.05
CA GLU A 122 -21.26 -6.82 -13.32
C GLU A 122 -21.21 -7.13 -11.81
N LEU A 123 -20.00 -7.13 -11.26
CA LEU A 123 -19.71 -7.30 -9.83
C LEU A 123 -19.75 -5.95 -9.10
N VAL A 124 -20.74 -5.12 -9.41
CA VAL A 124 -20.88 -3.73 -8.95
C VAL A 124 -22.32 -3.46 -8.48
N ALA A 125 -22.62 -2.22 -8.08
CA ALA A 125 -23.94 -1.79 -7.61
C ALA A 125 -24.51 -2.70 -6.50
N ASP A 126 -25.60 -3.42 -6.74
CA ASP A 126 -26.33 -4.24 -5.76
C ASP A 126 -25.91 -5.72 -5.75
N ASN A 127 -24.90 -6.10 -6.55
CA ASN A 127 -24.44 -7.48 -6.62
C ASN A 127 -23.89 -7.95 -5.26
N ALA A 128 -24.60 -8.85 -4.57
CA ALA A 128 -24.21 -9.37 -3.26
C ALA A 128 -23.37 -10.66 -3.32
N SER A 129 -22.87 -11.04 -4.49
CA SER A 129 -22.18 -12.33 -4.66
C SER A 129 -20.83 -12.38 -3.92
N MET A 130 -20.42 -13.61 -3.57
CA MET A 130 -19.07 -13.85 -3.06
C MET A 130 -18.00 -13.51 -4.10
N ALA A 131 -18.30 -13.65 -5.41
CA ALA A 131 -17.40 -13.25 -6.47
C ALA A 131 -17.03 -11.76 -6.35
N ARG A 132 -18.01 -10.87 -6.18
CA ARG A 132 -17.74 -9.45 -5.93
C ARG A 132 -16.89 -9.24 -4.68
N ALA A 133 -17.23 -9.88 -3.58
CA ALA A 133 -16.52 -9.71 -2.31
C ALA A 133 -15.04 -10.13 -2.43
N LEU A 134 -14.77 -11.28 -3.06
CA LEU A 134 -13.42 -11.77 -3.30
C LEU A 134 -12.67 -10.89 -4.31
N THR A 135 -13.30 -10.47 -5.41
CA THR A 135 -12.67 -9.57 -6.39
C THR A 135 -12.36 -8.21 -5.77
N LEU A 136 -13.24 -7.65 -4.94
CA LEU A 136 -12.98 -6.39 -4.22
C LEU A 136 -11.83 -6.54 -3.22
N GLY A 137 -11.78 -7.65 -2.49
CA GLY A 137 -10.64 -7.97 -1.61
C GLY A 137 -9.33 -8.13 -2.37
N ALA A 138 -9.35 -8.80 -3.53
CA ALA A 138 -8.20 -8.96 -4.41
C ALA A 138 -7.75 -7.63 -5.04
N HIS A 139 -8.71 -6.76 -5.38
CA HIS A 139 -8.44 -5.40 -5.85
C HIS A 139 -7.69 -4.62 -4.78
N LEU A 140 -8.22 -4.55 -3.55
CA LEU A 140 -7.56 -3.85 -2.45
C LEU A 140 -6.18 -4.46 -2.09
N LEU A 141 -6.04 -5.78 -2.15
CA LEU A 141 -4.72 -6.43 -2.01
C LEU A 141 -3.72 -5.87 -3.03
N ASN A 142 -4.11 -5.82 -4.31
CA ASN A 142 -3.25 -5.30 -5.36
C ASN A 142 -2.98 -3.79 -5.19
N THR A 143 -3.97 -3.02 -4.73
CA THR A 143 -3.80 -1.61 -4.32
C THR A 143 -2.72 -1.45 -3.25
N LEU A 144 -2.73 -2.29 -2.20
CA LEU A 144 -1.73 -2.25 -1.13
C LEU A 144 -0.33 -2.60 -1.67
N VAL A 145 -0.24 -3.60 -2.56
CA VAL A 145 1.02 -3.94 -3.23
C VAL A 145 1.53 -2.78 -4.08
N LEU A 146 0.65 -2.11 -4.81
CA LEU A 146 0.97 -0.93 -5.63
C LEU A 146 1.50 0.22 -4.77
N LEU A 147 0.79 0.57 -3.68
CA LEU A 147 1.22 1.60 -2.75
C LEU A 147 2.58 1.27 -2.13
N ALA A 148 2.80 0.02 -1.72
CA ALA A 148 4.09 -0.41 -1.19
C ALA A 148 5.21 -0.26 -2.22
N ALA A 149 4.97 -0.66 -3.48
CA ALA A 149 5.93 -0.54 -4.57
C ALA A 149 6.25 0.94 -4.89
N LEU A 150 5.24 1.81 -4.92
CA LEU A 150 5.42 3.26 -5.15
C LEU A 150 6.20 3.92 -4.02
N VAL A 151 5.86 3.61 -2.75
CA VAL A 151 6.59 4.13 -1.58
C VAL A 151 8.04 3.67 -1.58
N LEU A 152 8.31 2.38 -1.83
CA LEU A 152 9.68 1.88 -1.93
C LEU A 152 10.45 2.52 -3.08
N THR A 153 9.80 2.72 -4.23
CA THR A 153 10.39 3.44 -5.37
C THR A 153 10.76 4.87 -4.99
N ALA A 154 9.89 5.59 -4.29
CA ALA A 154 10.14 6.94 -3.82
C ALA A 154 11.28 7.00 -2.78
N LEU A 155 11.32 6.06 -1.83
CA LEU A 155 12.39 5.94 -0.84
C LEU A 155 13.74 5.66 -1.50
N TRP A 156 13.80 4.70 -2.43
CA TRP A 156 15.05 4.36 -3.13
C TRP A 156 15.51 5.46 -4.09
N ALA A 157 14.59 6.16 -4.75
CA ALA A 157 14.93 7.35 -5.53
C ALA A 157 15.50 8.47 -4.65
N GLY A 158 15.06 8.55 -3.39
CA GLY A 158 15.61 9.44 -2.37
C GLY A 158 16.88 8.93 -1.68
N GLY A 159 17.48 7.84 -2.16
CA GLY A 159 18.75 7.32 -1.65
C GLY A 159 18.64 6.31 -0.50
N ALA A 160 17.43 5.81 -0.17
CA ALA A 160 17.30 4.77 0.85
C ALA A 160 18.07 3.48 0.44
N PRO A 161 18.69 2.79 1.41
CA PRO A 161 19.40 1.54 1.15
C PRO A 161 18.44 0.42 0.70
N PRO A 162 18.96 -0.64 0.05
CA PRO A 162 18.14 -1.77 -0.34
C PRO A 162 17.68 -2.54 0.90
N LEU A 163 16.54 -3.23 0.78
CA LEU A 163 16.02 -4.10 1.83
C LEU A 163 16.85 -5.39 1.89
N ARG A 164 17.28 -5.77 3.08
CA ARG A 164 18.02 -6.99 3.35
C ARG A 164 17.19 -7.93 4.23
N TRP A 165 16.14 -8.50 3.64
CA TRP A 165 15.18 -9.38 4.34
C TRP A 165 15.84 -10.56 5.07
N ARG A 166 16.85 -11.18 4.45
CA ARG A 166 17.56 -12.33 5.02
C ARG A 166 18.42 -11.97 6.23
N GLU A 167 18.91 -10.75 6.31
CA GLU A 167 19.80 -10.28 7.39
C GLU A 167 19.04 -9.90 8.66
N ALA A 168 17.71 -9.78 8.59
CA ALA A 168 16.87 -9.50 9.75
C ALA A 168 16.70 -10.69 10.72
N GLY A 169 17.35 -11.83 10.46
CA GLY A 169 17.32 -13.00 11.33
C GLY A 169 15.88 -13.48 11.61
N ARG A 170 15.57 -13.78 12.88
CA ARG A 170 14.21 -14.20 13.30
C ARG A 170 13.17 -13.09 13.21
N SER A 171 13.58 -11.81 13.31
CA SER A 171 12.64 -10.68 13.27
C SER A 171 11.90 -10.56 11.93
N ARG A 172 12.46 -11.11 10.84
CA ARG A 172 11.80 -11.16 9.52
C ARG A 172 10.44 -11.86 9.56
N TRP A 173 10.25 -12.86 10.44
CA TRP A 173 8.98 -13.55 10.55
C TRP A 173 7.91 -12.69 11.23
N LEU A 174 8.29 -11.91 12.24
CA LEU A 174 7.39 -10.95 12.88
C LEU A 174 6.99 -9.82 11.92
N LEU A 175 7.96 -9.30 11.16
CA LEU A 175 7.71 -8.29 10.12
C LEU A 175 6.83 -8.84 8.98
N GLY A 176 7.09 -10.08 8.57
CA GLY A 176 6.27 -10.79 7.58
C GLY A 176 4.84 -10.98 8.09
N LEU A 177 4.68 -11.45 9.32
CA LEU A 177 3.37 -11.66 9.95
C LEU A 177 2.59 -10.34 10.10
N GLY A 178 3.26 -9.25 10.50
CA GLY A 178 2.63 -7.92 10.55
C GLY A 178 2.18 -7.45 9.16
N THR A 179 2.99 -7.69 8.12
CA THR A 179 2.66 -7.32 6.74
C THR A 179 1.45 -8.11 6.22
N VAL A 180 1.46 -9.43 6.40
CA VAL A 180 0.33 -10.29 6.02
C VAL A 180 -0.91 -9.94 6.83
N GLY A 181 -0.75 -9.66 8.13
CA GLY A 181 -1.84 -9.23 9.00
C GLY A 181 -2.52 -7.96 8.50
N LEU A 182 -1.76 -6.91 8.17
CA LEU A 182 -2.32 -5.67 7.63
C LEU A 182 -3.01 -5.87 6.27
N ILE A 183 -2.46 -6.73 5.41
CA ILE A 183 -3.10 -7.10 4.14
C ILE A 183 -4.46 -7.78 4.40
N LEU A 184 -4.51 -8.76 5.30
CA LEU A 184 -5.74 -9.45 5.66
C LEU A 184 -6.77 -8.51 6.28
N VAL A 185 -6.33 -7.56 7.12
CA VAL A 185 -7.19 -6.50 7.66
C VAL A 185 -7.79 -5.66 6.53
N GLY A 186 -6.99 -5.26 5.54
CA GLY A 186 -7.47 -4.54 4.35
C GLY A 186 -8.53 -5.34 3.59
N MET A 187 -8.19 -6.57 3.19
CA MET A 187 -9.10 -7.45 2.43
C MET A 187 -10.43 -7.69 3.15
N THR A 188 -10.37 -7.99 4.46
CA THR A 188 -11.58 -8.20 5.27
C THR A 188 -12.35 -6.91 5.51
N GLY A 189 -11.67 -5.75 5.57
CA GLY A 189 -12.31 -4.43 5.66
C GLY A 189 -13.08 -4.07 4.39
N ALA A 190 -12.57 -4.44 3.20
CA ALA A 190 -13.31 -4.29 1.96
C ALA A 190 -14.59 -5.13 1.93
N ILE A 191 -14.53 -6.37 2.43
CA ILE A 191 -15.70 -7.26 2.55
C ILE A 191 -16.70 -6.70 3.57
N ALA A 192 -16.22 -6.21 4.72
CA ALA A 192 -17.07 -5.63 5.75
C ALA A 192 -17.80 -4.37 5.25
N SER A 193 -17.07 -3.44 4.63
CA SER A 193 -17.65 -2.23 4.02
C SER A 193 -18.65 -2.55 2.92
N LEU A 194 -18.42 -3.62 2.14
CA LEU A 194 -19.39 -4.10 1.16
C LEU A 194 -20.66 -4.62 1.84
N GLY A 195 -20.53 -5.37 2.92
CA GLY A 195 -21.66 -5.83 3.75
C GLY A 195 -22.49 -4.65 4.27
N ASP A 196 -21.85 -3.64 4.84
CA ASP A 196 -22.52 -2.45 5.37
C ASP A 196 -23.21 -1.61 4.27
N THR A 197 -22.65 -1.61 3.05
CA THR A 197 -23.24 -0.91 1.91
C THR A 197 -24.49 -1.61 1.39
N LEU A 198 -24.46 -2.95 1.30
CA LEU A 198 -25.55 -3.74 0.72
C LEU A 198 -26.67 -4.06 1.73
N PHE A 199 -26.34 -4.13 3.01
CA PHE A 199 -27.27 -4.49 4.09
C PHE A 199 -27.15 -3.48 5.25
N PRO A 200 -27.60 -2.23 5.06
CA PRO A 200 -27.46 -1.20 6.07
C PRO A 200 -28.34 -1.50 7.30
N ALA A 201 -27.78 -1.28 8.49
CA ALA A 201 -28.52 -1.36 9.75
C ALA A 201 -28.95 0.04 10.21
N ARG A 202 -30.11 0.16 10.87
CA ARG A 202 -30.62 1.44 11.40
C ARG A 202 -30.14 1.71 12.83
N THR A 203 -29.72 0.65 13.53
CA THR A 203 -29.21 0.73 14.90
C THR A 203 -28.04 -0.22 15.09
N LEU A 204 -27.20 0.05 16.09
CA LEU A 204 -26.07 -0.82 16.40
C LEU A 204 -26.54 -2.22 16.86
N ALA A 205 -27.63 -2.27 17.62
CA ALA A 205 -28.21 -3.53 18.09
C ALA A 205 -28.71 -4.40 16.93
N GLU A 206 -29.35 -3.79 15.93
CA GLU A 206 -29.76 -4.48 14.70
C GLU A 206 -28.55 -5.01 13.92
N GLY A 207 -27.50 -4.19 13.74
CA GLY A 207 -26.29 -4.62 13.05
C GLY A 207 -25.61 -5.81 13.74
N LEU A 208 -25.50 -5.78 15.06
CA LEU A 208 -24.93 -6.89 15.83
C LEU A 208 -25.81 -8.15 15.80
N ALA A 209 -27.14 -7.99 15.82
CA ALA A 209 -28.06 -9.11 15.68
C ALA A 209 -27.91 -9.78 14.30
N GLN A 210 -27.78 -9.00 13.24
CA GLN A 210 -27.52 -9.49 11.89
C GLN A 210 -26.20 -10.28 11.80
N ASP A 211 -25.13 -9.81 12.47
CA ASP A 211 -23.82 -10.48 12.45
C ASP A 211 -23.84 -11.86 13.09
N LEU A 212 -24.67 -12.03 14.12
CA LEU A 212 -24.74 -13.26 14.91
C LEU A 212 -25.79 -14.24 14.39
N ASP A 213 -26.73 -13.79 13.55
CA ASP A 213 -27.77 -14.64 12.98
C ASP A 213 -27.18 -15.61 11.94
N PRO A 214 -27.24 -16.94 12.16
CA PRO A 214 -26.72 -17.93 11.21
C PRO A 214 -27.44 -17.94 9.87
N THR A 215 -28.67 -17.41 9.82
CA THR A 215 -29.50 -17.31 8.61
C THR A 215 -29.23 -16.05 7.79
N SER A 216 -28.46 -15.11 8.35
CA SER A 216 -28.09 -13.88 7.65
C SER A 216 -27.20 -14.14 6.43
N HIS A 217 -27.20 -13.18 5.50
CA HIS A 217 -26.37 -13.25 4.31
C HIS A 217 -24.89 -13.45 4.69
N LEU A 218 -24.16 -14.26 3.91
CA LEU A 218 -22.78 -14.63 4.24
C LEU A 218 -21.85 -13.41 4.42
N LEU A 219 -22.07 -12.32 3.67
CA LEU A 219 -21.30 -11.09 3.83
C LEU A 219 -21.44 -10.45 5.22
N LEU A 220 -22.61 -10.56 5.86
CA LEU A 220 -22.83 -10.05 7.22
C LEU A 220 -22.07 -10.89 8.24
N ARG A 221 -22.18 -12.22 8.13
CA ARG A 221 -21.42 -13.16 8.99
C ARG A 221 -19.91 -13.01 8.86
N LEU A 222 -19.41 -12.56 7.71
CA LEU A 222 -17.99 -12.29 7.49
C LEU A 222 -17.53 -10.94 8.07
N ARG A 223 -18.42 -10.01 8.43
CA ARG A 223 -18.05 -8.69 8.99
C ARG A 223 -17.18 -8.82 10.23
N VAL A 224 -17.47 -9.81 11.09
CA VAL A 224 -16.72 -10.08 12.34
C VAL A 224 -15.24 -10.34 12.12
N LEU A 225 -14.84 -10.86 10.94
CA LEU A 225 -13.44 -11.13 10.63
C LEU A 225 -12.60 -9.86 10.66
N HIS A 226 -13.14 -8.74 10.16
CA HIS A 226 -12.39 -7.49 10.07
C HIS A 226 -11.94 -6.96 11.44
N PRO A 227 -12.81 -6.71 12.44
CA PRO A 227 -12.38 -6.26 13.76
C PRO A 227 -11.49 -7.30 14.46
N THR A 228 -11.72 -8.60 14.27
CA THR A 228 -10.85 -9.64 14.84
C THR A 228 -9.42 -9.53 14.30
N PHE A 229 -9.25 -9.46 12.97
CA PHE A 229 -7.93 -9.27 12.38
C PHE A 229 -7.36 -7.89 12.71
N ALA A 230 -8.18 -6.84 12.76
CA ALA A 230 -7.73 -5.47 13.06
C ALA A 230 -7.16 -5.36 14.47
N VAL A 231 -7.75 -6.03 15.45
CA VAL A 231 -7.20 -6.12 16.81
C VAL A 231 -5.94 -6.98 16.82
N ALA A 232 -5.98 -8.20 16.27
CA ALA A 232 -4.84 -9.12 16.34
C ALA A 232 -3.59 -8.58 15.61
N ALA A 233 -3.74 -8.16 14.35
CA ALA A 233 -2.66 -7.56 13.58
C ALA A 233 -2.26 -6.19 14.14
N GLY A 234 -3.22 -5.38 14.58
CA GLY A 234 -2.96 -4.07 15.17
C GLY A 234 -2.13 -4.15 16.45
N VAL A 235 -2.40 -5.09 17.36
CA VAL A 235 -1.58 -5.34 18.56
C VAL A 235 -0.15 -5.71 18.19
N LEU A 236 0.03 -6.62 17.24
CA LEU A 236 1.36 -7.02 16.76
C LEU A 236 2.12 -5.83 16.15
N VAL A 237 1.49 -5.09 15.24
CA VAL A 237 2.08 -3.94 14.54
C VAL A 237 2.38 -2.79 15.50
N LEU A 238 1.50 -2.52 16.46
CA LEU A 238 1.69 -1.56 17.53
C LEU A 238 2.92 -1.94 18.38
N TRP A 239 3.01 -3.20 18.80
CA TRP A 239 4.16 -3.69 19.56
C TRP A 239 5.47 -3.58 18.76
N ILE A 240 5.48 -3.98 17.48
CA ILE A 240 6.65 -3.82 16.59
C ILE A 240 7.01 -2.34 16.47
N GLY A 241 6.03 -1.45 16.27
CA GLY A 241 6.25 -0.01 16.17
C GLY A 241 6.91 0.58 17.43
N MET A 242 6.44 0.19 18.61
CA MET A 242 7.03 0.60 19.90
C MET A 242 8.42 -0.01 20.14
N ALA A 243 8.62 -1.27 19.72
CA ALA A 243 9.89 -1.98 19.88
C ALA A 243 10.95 -1.61 18.83
N ALA A 244 10.59 -0.90 17.75
CA ALA A 244 11.46 -0.64 16.61
C ALA A 244 12.81 -0.02 17.01
N ALA A 245 12.81 0.90 17.98
CA ALA A 245 14.02 1.56 18.49
C ALA A 245 15.01 0.59 19.15
N ARG A 246 14.52 -0.54 19.69
CA ARG A 246 15.34 -1.60 20.31
C ARG A 246 16.11 -2.40 19.27
N TRP A 247 15.62 -2.45 18.03
CA TRP A 247 16.30 -3.12 16.92
C TRP A 247 17.18 -2.15 16.14
N ARG A 248 16.65 -0.95 15.84
CA ARG A 248 17.39 0.11 15.15
C ARG A 248 16.93 1.49 15.62
N VAL A 249 17.84 2.29 16.14
CA VAL A 249 17.55 3.62 16.67
C VAL A 249 16.97 4.53 15.59
N GLU A 250 17.46 4.44 14.36
CA GLU A 250 16.99 5.24 13.22
C GLU A 250 15.56 4.89 12.80
N ALA A 251 15.05 3.72 13.21
CA ALA A 251 13.66 3.31 12.96
C ALA A 251 12.68 3.86 14.02
N ALA A 252 13.15 4.48 15.11
CA ALA A 252 12.32 4.89 16.23
C ALA A 252 11.19 5.86 15.82
N ALA A 253 11.49 6.86 14.98
CA ALA A 253 10.48 7.82 14.53
C ALA A 253 9.43 7.17 13.62
N ALA A 254 9.84 6.27 12.73
CA ALA A 254 8.91 5.51 11.89
C ALA A 254 8.04 4.57 12.75
N GLY A 255 8.64 3.93 13.74
CA GLY A 255 7.94 3.05 14.69
C GLY A 255 6.87 3.78 15.49
N ARG A 256 7.17 4.98 16.02
CA ARG A 256 6.19 5.82 16.71
C ARG A 256 5.04 6.27 15.80
N ARG A 257 5.30 6.57 14.53
CA ARG A 257 4.24 6.91 13.56
C ARG A 257 3.32 5.73 13.31
N VAL A 258 3.87 4.54 13.10
CA VAL A 258 3.07 3.30 12.98
C VAL A 258 2.23 3.08 14.22
N ALA A 259 2.83 3.16 15.42
CA ALA A 259 2.11 3.01 16.68
C ALA A 259 0.96 4.02 16.82
N GLY A 260 1.21 5.30 16.56
CA GLY A 260 0.17 6.33 16.60
C GLY A 260 -0.95 6.08 15.57
N LEU A 261 -0.60 5.70 14.34
CA LEU A 261 -1.58 5.42 13.29
C LEU A 261 -2.44 4.19 13.58
N VAL A 262 -1.91 3.15 14.26
CA VAL A 262 -2.74 2.03 14.73
C VAL A 262 -3.81 2.52 15.71
N LEU A 263 -3.43 3.35 16.69
CA LEU A 263 -4.37 3.89 17.67
C LEU A 263 -5.43 4.77 17.01
N VAL A 264 -5.02 5.63 16.07
CA VAL A 264 -5.96 6.45 15.29
C VAL A 264 -6.88 5.57 14.44
N GLN A 265 -6.35 4.52 13.80
CA GLN A 265 -7.15 3.59 12.98
C GLN A 265 -8.23 2.89 13.81
N TRP A 266 -7.90 2.42 15.00
CA TRP A 266 -8.88 1.82 15.92
C TRP A 266 -9.90 2.85 16.40
N ALA A 267 -9.48 4.05 16.77
CA ALA A 267 -10.40 5.11 17.18
C ALA A 267 -11.39 5.46 16.06
N VAL A 268 -10.90 5.65 14.83
CA VAL A 268 -11.75 5.92 13.66
C VAL A 268 -12.67 4.73 13.36
N GLY A 269 -12.17 3.48 13.45
CA GLY A 269 -12.97 2.28 13.23
C GLY A 269 -14.10 2.09 14.25
N LEU A 270 -13.81 2.29 15.53
CA LEU A 270 -14.81 2.26 16.60
C LEU A 270 -15.83 3.39 16.44
N THR A 271 -15.38 4.57 16.05
CA THR A 271 -16.28 5.72 15.78
C THR A 271 -17.17 5.45 14.57
N ALA A 272 -16.62 4.87 13.50
CA ALA A 272 -17.39 4.46 12.33
C ALA A 272 -18.47 3.44 12.73
N LEU A 273 -18.11 2.40 13.48
CA LEU A 273 -19.07 1.40 13.98
C LEU A 273 -20.17 2.05 14.83
N ALA A 274 -19.80 2.90 15.80
CA ALA A 274 -20.75 3.57 16.70
C ALA A 274 -21.73 4.49 15.96
N LEU A 275 -21.31 5.08 14.84
CA LEU A 275 -22.11 5.99 14.03
C LEU A 275 -22.76 5.33 12.81
N LEU A 276 -22.78 3.99 12.74
CA LEU A 276 -23.36 3.21 11.63
C LEU A 276 -22.70 3.47 10.28
N VAL A 277 -21.38 3.64 10.31
CA VAL A 277 -20.46 3.58 9.16
C VAL A 277 -20.83 4.61 8.07
N PRO A 278 -21.02 5.90 8.39
CA PRO A 278 -21.37 6.91 7.39
C PRO A 278 -20.21 7.12 6.40
N VAL A 279 -20.54 7.45 5.15
CA VAL A 279 -19.56 7.54 4.05
C VAL A 279 -18.30 8.36 4.38
N PRO A 280 -18.38 9.56 5.01
CA PRO A 280 -17.18 10.31 5.38
C PRO A 280 -16.24 9.56 6.33
N LEU A 281 -16.79 8.79 7.28
CA LEU A 281 -15.98 7.98 8.19
C LEU A 281 -15.43 6.73 7.50
N GLN A 282 -16.13 6.14 6.52
CA GLN A 282 -15.57 5.08 5.68
C GLN A 282 -14.34 5.56 4.92
N LEU A 283 -14.42 6.74 4.28
CA LEU A 283 -13.30 7.33 3.55
C LEU A 283 -12.15 7.73 4.49
N THR A 284 -12.47 8.27 5.67
CA THR A 284 -11.47 8.60 6.69
C THR A 284 -10.77 7.34 7.20
N HIS A 285 -11.52 6.27 7.47
CA HIS A 285 -10.98 4.99 7.91
C HIS A 285 -10.06 4.36 6.87
N LEU A 286 -10.43 4.43 5.58
CA LEU A 286 -9.58 3.99 4.48
C LEU A 286 -8.32 4.84 4.34
N LEU A 287 -8.44 6.17 4.41
CA LEU A 287 -7.30 7.08 4.36
C LEU A 287 -6.28 6.75 5.47
N VAL A 288 -6.74 6.61 6.71
CA VAL A 288 -5.84 6.29 7.83
C VAL A 288 -5.26 4.88 7.67
N ALA A 289 -6.01 3.91 7.11
CA ALA A 289 -5.49 2.58 6.80
C ALA A 289 -4.35 2.63 5.78
N ASP A 290 -4.51 3.40 4.70
CA ASP A 290 -3.49 3.57 3.66
C ASP A 290 -2.27 4.32 4.21
N LEU A 291 -2.47 5.34 5.04
CA LEU A 291 -1.38 6.03 5.75
C LEU A 291 -0.63 5.08 6.68
N LEU A 292 -1.34 4.22 7.42
CA LEU A 292 -0.75 3.18 8.28
C LEU A 292 0.05 2.18 7.44
N TRP A 293 -0.48 1.72 6.31
CA TRP A 293 0.21 0.82 5.40
C TRP A 293 1.49 1.44 4.83
N MET A 294 1.44 2.69 4.35
CA MET A 294 2.63 3.39 3.89
C MET A 294 3.65 3.61 5.02
N ALA A 295 3.20 3.96 6.23
CA ALA A 295 4.07 4.09 7.40
C ALA A 295 4.73 2.75 7.78
N TRP A 296 4.00 1.64 7.65
CA TRP A 296 4.51 0.29 7.83
C TRP A 296 5.60 -0.03 6.80
N VAL A 297 5.39 0.28 5.52
CA VAL A 297 6.41 0.09 4.47
C VAL A 297 7.66 0.94 4.74
N VAL A 298 7.50 2.18 5.21
CA VAL A 298 8.61 3.04 5.63
C VAL A 298 9.36 2.42 6.82
N LEU A 299 8.64 1.91 7.82
CA LEU A 299 9.25 1.24 8.98
C LEU A 299 10.04 -0.01 8.54
N LEU A 300 9.47 -0.85 7.67
CA LEU A 300 10.16 -2.00 7.08
C LEU A 300 11.45 -1.55 6.38
N ALA A 301 11.39 -0.46 5.60
CA ALA A 301 12.57 0.07 4.92
C ALA A 301 13.68 0.52 5.88
N ARG A 302 13.31 1.08 7.04
CA ARG A 302 14.28 1.48 8.08
C ARG A 302 14.86 0.29 8.83
N LEU A 303 14.03 -0.69 9.18
CA LEU A 303 14.47 -1.89 9.89
C LEU A 303 15.36 -2.79 9.02
N LEU A 304 15.00 -2.95 7.74
CA LEU A 304 15.65 -3.87 6.81
C LEU A 304 16.73 -3.21 5.94
N GLY A 305 16.93 -1.90 6.04
CA GLY A 305 17.90 -1.18 5.21
C GLY A 305 19.34 -1.66 5.44
N ALA A 306 20.07 -1.94 4.36
CA ALA A 306 21.49 -2.31 4.43
C ALA A 306 22.31 -1.31 5.28
N GLN A 307 23.19 -1.83 6.15
CA GLN A 307 24.12 -1.00 6.92
C GLN A 307 25.30 -0.54 6.07
N SER A 308 25.68 0.73 6.16
CA SER A 308 26.87 1.28 5.49
C SER A 308 28.21 0.77 6.08
N GLY A 309 28.19 0.06 7.22
CA GLY A 309 29.40 -0.28 8.01
C GLY A 309 29.92 -1.72 7.92
N SER A 310 29.45 -2.53 6.97
CA SER A 310 29.97 -3.90 6.76
C SER A 310 31.14 -3.95 5.76
N ALA A 311 31.13 -3.11 4.72
CA ALA A 311 32.21 -3.10 3.73
C ALA A 311 33.51 -2.46 4.26
N SER A 312 33.41 -1.42 5.11
CA SER A 312 34.60 -0.76 5.67
C SER A 312 35.34 -1.63 6.69
N ARG A 313 34.60 -2.37 7.55
CA ARG A 313 35.21 -3.23 8.57
C ARG A 313 35.95 -4.43 7.99
N THR A 314 35.46 -5.01 6.90
CA THR A 314 36.20 -6.08 6.21
C THR A 314 37.42 -5.50 5.51
N SER A 315 37.31 -4.34 4.83
CA SER A 315 38.45 -3.68 4.20
C SER A 315 39.55 -3.27 5.19
N GLU A 316 39.17 -2.71 6.35
CA GLU A 316 40.13 -2.33 7.40
C GLU A 316 40.75 -3.55 8.10
N ALA A 317 39.99 -4.61 8.33
CA ALA A 317 40.52 -5.85 8.89
C ALA A 317 41.50 -6.53 7.92
N THR A 318 41.18 -6.54 6.61
CA THR A 318 42.06 -7.11 5.58
C THR A 318 43.31 -6.24 5.37
N ALA A 319 43.19 -4.90 5.42
CA ALA A 319 44.31 -3.98 5.34
C ALA A 319 45.23 -4.05 6.57
N ARG A 320 44.67 -4.19 7.78
CA ARG A 320 45.46 -4.41 9.01
C ARG A 320 46.17 -5.76 9.00
N ALA A 321 45.51 -6.82 8.53
CA ALA A 321 46.14 -8.13 8.39
C ALA A 321 47.29 -8.12 7.37
N ALA A 322 47.12 -7.43 6.24
CA ALA A 322 48.18 -7.25 5.24
C ALA A 322 49.35 -6.39 5.78
N SER A 323 49.06 -5.37 6.59
CA SER A 323 50.09 -4.54 7.24
C SER A 323 50.92 -5.30 8.27
N MET A 324 50.34 -6.25 9.00
CA MET A 324 51.07 -7.06 10.00
C MET A 324 51.91 -8.17 9.36
N SER A 325 51.56 -8.62 8.15
CA SER A 325 52.35 -9.61 7.40
C SER A 325 53.65 -9.05 6.80
N ASN A 326 53.79 -7.73 6.67
CA ASN A 326 54.95 -7.07 6.06
C ASN A 326 56.00 -6.58 7.07
N THR A 327 55.83 -6.85 8.36
CA THR A 327 56.73 -6.37 9.42
C THR A 327 57.58 -7.46 10.08
N VAL A 328 57.75 -8.63 9.46
CA VAL A 328 58.76 -9.61 9.89
C VAL A 328 60.05 -9.36 9.08
N PRO A 329 61.12 -8.81 9.67
CA PRO A 329 62.41 -8.74 9.00
C PRO A 329 62.94 -10.16 8.86
N ALA A 330 63.30 -10.55 7.64
CA ALA A 330 64.12 -11.74 7.42
C ALA A 330 65.49 -11.49 8.04
N ASP A 331 65.70 -12.00 9.25
CA ASP A 331 67.03 -12.06 9.85
C ASP A 331 67.86 -13.09 9.07
N SER A 332 68.76 -12.58 8.25
CA SER A 332 69.75 -13.35 7.50
C SER A 332 71.14 -13.08 8.08
N SER A 333 71.65 -13.99 8.90
CA SER A 333 73.09 -14.19 9.13
C SER A 333 73.28 -15.59 9.68
N ARG A 334 73.87 -16.49 8.89
CA ARG A 334 75.27 -16.96 8.93
C ARG A 334 75.53 -18.02 10.00
#